data_AF-A0A7G7BVJ4-F1
#
_entry.id   AF-A0A7G7BVJ4-F1
#
_cell.length_a   1.000
_cell.length_b   1.000
_cell.length_c   1.000
_cell.angle_alpha   90.00
_cell.angle_beta   90.00
_cell.angle_gamma   90.00
#
_symmetry.space_group_name_H-M   'P 1'
#
loop_
_entity.id
_entity.type
_entity.pdbx_description
1 polymer ?
#
loop_
_entity_poly.entity_id
_entity_poly.type
_entity_poly.pdbx_seq_one_letter_code
_entity_poly.pdbx_strand_id
1 'polypeptide(L)'
;MWTMAYTESRAKYAETLSAVVDDREEAIVTRAGHEPVVIVALDVYESMKETACLYRSPENARRVLAAIDDLENGGGTVQELVD
;
A
#
# COMPACT_ATOMS: atom_id res chain seq x y z
N MET A 1 -7.79 -8.52 -3.31
CA MET A 1 -7.29 -8.51 -4.70
C MET A 1 -8.19 -9.31 -5.62
N TRP A 2 -8.58 -8.75 -6.77
CA TRP A 2 -9.33 -9.48 -7.81
C TRP A 2 -8.69 -9.37 -9.19
N THR A 3 -9.05 -10.26 -10.11
CA THR A 3 -8.52 -10.29 -11.48
C THR A 3 -9.63 -10.12 -12.51
N MET A 4 -9.39 -9.32 -13.54
CA MET A 4 -10.29 -9.17 -14.68
C MET A 4 -9.53 -9.10 -16.01
N ALA A 5 -10.24 -9.34 -17.11
CA ALA A 5 -9.69 -9.16 -18.45
C ALA A 5 -9.70 -7.67 -18.85
N TYR A 6 -8.74 -7.26 -19.68
CA TYR A 6 -8.66 -5.89 -20.23
C TYR A 6 -9.95 -5.46 -20.93
N THR A 7 -10.63 -6.37 -21.62
CA THR A 7 -11.90 -6.06 -22.30
C THR A 7 -13.02 -5.74 -21.31
N GLU A 8 -13.02 -6.41 -20.15
CA GLU A 8 -13.98 -6.13 -19.08
C GLU A 8 -13.64 -4.81 -18.38
N SER A 9 -12.38 -4.61 -18.00
CA SER A 9 -11.95 -3.38 -17.33
C SER A 9 -12.23 -2.15 -18.20
N ARG A 10 -12.02 -2.26 -19.51
CA ARG A 10 -12.35 -1.19 -20.46
C ARG A 10 -13.84 -0.89 -20.53
N ALA A 11 -14.69 -1.91 -20.45
CA ALA A 11 -16.14 -1.73 -20.51
C ALA A 11 -16.70 -1.08 -19.24
N LYS A 12 -16.09 -1.34 -18.09
CA LYS A 12 -16.52 -0.88 -16.75
C LYS A 12 -15.44 -0.03 -16.05
N TYR A 13 -14.74 0.82 -16.81
CA TYR A 13 -13.51 1.45 -16.30
C TYR A 13 -13.75 2.36 -15.10
N ALA A 14 -14.80 3.20 -15.16
CA ALA A 14 -15.15 4.09 -14.05
C ALA A 14 -15.52 3.30 -12.79
N GLU A 15 -16.35 2.26 -12.92
CA GLU A 15 -16.73 1.38 -11.81
C GLU A 15 -15.51 0.67 -11.21
N THR A 16 -14.58 0.23 -12.05
CA THR A 16 -13.33 -0.40 -11.60
C THR A 16 -12.48 0.57 -10.78
N LEU A 17 -12.35 1.83 -11.22
CA LEU A 17 -11.61 2.85 -10.46
C LEU A 17 -12.30 3.17 -9.12
N SER A 18 -13.62 3.30 -9.11
CA SER A 18 -14.39 3.50 -7.89
C SER A 18 -14.19 2.35 -6.90
N ALA A 19 -14.35 1.10 -7.33
CA ALA A 19 -14.15 -0.06 -6.47
C ALA A 19 -12.72 -0.11 -5.87
N VAL A 20 -11.69 0.17 -6.67
CA VAL A 20 -10.29 0.21 -6.19
C VAL A 20 -10.09 1.28 -5.10
N VAL A 21 -10.75 2.43 -5.24
CA VAL A 21 -10.63 3.54 -4.28
C VAL A 21 -11.47 3.29 -3.02
N ASP A 22 -12.72 2.86 -3.19
CA ASP A 22 -13.69 2.72 -2.11
C ASP A 22 -13.35 1.52 -1.21
N ASP A 23 -12.97 0.39 -1.81
CA ASP A 23 -12.69 -0.85 -1.08
C ASP A 23 -11.22 -0.99 -0.67
N ARG A 24 -10.35 -0.07 -1.12
CA ARG A 24 -8.89 -0.11 -0.91
C ARG A 24 -8.24 -1.40 -1.39
N GLU A 25 -8.84 -2.02 -2.38
CA GLU A 25 -8.44 -3.32 -2.88
C GLU A 25 -7.88 -3.18 -4.31
N GLU A 26 -6.76 -3.86 -4.59
CA GLU A 26 -6.11 -3.80 -5.89
C GLU A 26 -6.73 -4.75 -6.93
N ALA A 27 -6.77 -4.28 -8.18
CA ALA A 27 -7.28 -5.03 -9.33
C ALA A 27 -6.14 -5.44 -10.26
N ILE A 28 -6.08 -6.72 -10.63
CA ILE A 28 -5.18 -7.23 -11.66
C ILE A 28 -5.90 -7.23 -13.00
N VAL A 29 -5.33 -6.55 -13.99
CA VAL A 29 -5.84 -6.52 -15.37
C VAL A 29 -4.95 -7.37 -16.27
N THR A 30 -5.54 -8.36 -16.92
CA THR A 30 -4.85 -9.29 -17.83
C THR A 30 -5.22 -9.01 -19.29
N ARG A 31 -4.28 -9.22 -20.21
CA ARG A 31 -4.52 -9.10 -21.66
C ARG A 31 -3.78 -10.21 -22.40
N ALA A 32 -4.47 -10.87 -23.33
CA ALA A 32 -3.87 -11.94 -24.13
C ALA A 32 -2.59 -11.46 -24.83
N GLY A 33 -1.49 -12.18 -24.65
CA GLY A 33 -0.19 -11.86 -25.24
C GLY A 33 0.59 -10.72 -24.56
N HIS A 34 0.15 -10.26 -23.38
CA HIS A 34 0.83 -9.20 -22.62
C HIS A 34 0.91 -9.54 -21.14
N GLU A 35 1.87 -8.93 -20.46
CA GLU A 35 2.05 -9.01 -19.02
C GLU A 35 0.87 -8.34 -18.29
N PRO A 36 0.46 -8.87 -17.13
CA PRO A 36 -0.60 -8.28 -16.31
C PRO A 36 -0.13 -6.97 -15.68
N VAL A 37 -1.09 -6.08 -15.42
CA VAL A 37 -0.88 -4.82 -14.67
C VAL A 37 -1.78 -4.77 -13.44
N VAL A 38 -1.36 -4.01 -12.43
CA VAL A 38 -2.16 -3.78 -11.22
C VAL A 38 -2.68 -2.34 -11.23
N ILE A 39 -3.96 -2.17 -10.90
CA ILE A 39 -4.57 -0.87 -10.60
C ILE A 39 -4.74 -0.81 -9.09
N VAL A 40 -4.24 0.27 -8.49
CA VAL A 40 -4.24 0.50 -7.04
C VAL A 40 -4.59 1.96 -6.78
N ALA A 41 -5.26 2.24 -5.66
CA ALA A 41 -5.53 3.61 -5.24
C ALA A 41 -4.21 4.36 -4.99
N LEU A 42 -4.18 5.67 -5.28
CA LEU A 42 -2.95 6.45 -5.23
C LEU A 42 -2.34 6.47 -3.83
N ASP A 43 -3.14 6.72 -2.81
CA ASP A 43 -2.70 6.76 -1.41
C ASP A 43 -2.24 5.40 -0.88
N VAL A 44 -2.83 4.29 -1.35
CA VAL A 44 -2.31 2.94 -1.08
C VAL A 44 -0.93 2.78 -1.71
N TYR A 45 -0.75 3.20 -2.97
CA TYR A 45 0.56 3.19 -3.63
C TYR A 45 1.60 4.06 -2.92
N GLU A 46 1.22 5.27 -2.48
CA GLU A 46 2.08 6.17 -1.73
C GLU A 46 2.46 5.58 -0.38
N SER A 47 1.50 5.00 0.35
CA SER A 47 1.75 4.31 1.63
C SER A 47 2.72 3.14 1.47
N MET A 48 2.57 2.34 0.40
CA MET A 48 3.53 1.27 0.08
C MET A 48 4.92 1.83 -0.23
N LYS A 49 5.02 2.92 -0.99
CA LYS A 49 6.30 3.57 -1.30
C LYS A 49 6.98 4.12 -0.07
N GLU A 50 6.23 4.77 0.81
CA GLU A 50 6.75 5.31 2.07
C GLU A 50 7.25 4.18 2.97
N THR A 51 6.46 3.14 3.13
CA THR A 51 6.83 1.93 3.88
C THR A 51 8.11 1.33 3.31
N ALA A 52 8.18 1.10 2.00
CA ALA A 52 9.38 0.60 1.34
C ALA A 52 10.59 1.53 1.54
N CYS A 53 10.39 2.85 1.57
CA CYS A 53 11.43 3.83 1.84
C CYS A 53 11.97 3.69 3.28
N LEU A 54 11.08 3.60 4.28
CA LEU A 54 11.46 3.40 5.69
C LEU A 54 12.27 2.11 5.87
N TYR A 55 11.86 1.03 5.19
CA TYR A 55 12.51 -0.28 5.29
C TYR A 55 13.73 -0.47 4.37
N ARG A 56 14.04 0.50 3.50
CA ARG A 56 15.14 0.38 2.54
C ARG A 56 16.52 0.26 3.19
N SER A 57 16.72 0.92 4.32
CA SER A 57 17.96 0.81 5.11
C SER A 57 17.78 -0.25 6.19
N PRO A 58 18.61 -1.31 6.24
CA PRO A 58 18.51 -2.35 7.28
C PRO A 58 18.60 -1.78 8.70
N GLU A 59 19.43 -0.74 8.89
CA GLU A 59 19.58 -0.07 10.18
C GLU A 59 18.29 0.68 10.57
N ASN A 60 17.69 1.41 9.61
CA ASN A 60 16.45 2.12 9.88
C ASN A 60 15.28 1.16 10.10
N ALA A 61 15.21 0.08 9.31
CA ALA A 61 14.24 -1.00 9.49
C ALA A 61 14.32 -1.58 10.91
N ARG A 62 15.53 -1.93 11.37
CA ARG A 62 15.74 -2.47 12.72
C ARG A 62 15.29 -1.48 13.80
N ARG A 63 15.62 -0.20 13.63
CA ARG A 63 15.23 0.87 14.57
C ARG A 63 13.71 1.05 14.64
N VAL A 64 13.04 1.08 13.49
CA VAL A 64 11.58 1.23 13.43
C VAL A 64 10.89 0.03 14.06
N LEU A 65 11.30 -1.19 13.72
CA LEU A 65 10.72 -2.41 14.29
C LEU A 65 10.93 -2.51 15.80
N ALA A 66 12.12 -2.18 16.29
CA ALA A 66 12.41 -2.15 17.74
C ALA A 66 11.57 -1.10 18.46
N ALA A 67 11.41 0.10 17.88
CA ALA A 67 10.58 1.15 18.47
C ALA A 67 9.10 0.76 18.52
N ILE A 68 8.58 0.05 17.51
CA ILE A 68 7.21 -0.48 17.52
C ILE A 68 7.04 -1.50 18.65
N ASP A 69 7.96 -2.47 18.76
CA ASP A 69 7.93 -3.51 19.81
C ASP A 69 8.03 -2.90 21.22
N ASP A 70 8.90 -1.93 21.43
CA ASP A 70 9.03 -1.22 22.71
C ASP A 70 7.71 -0.51 23.07
N LEU A 71 7.05 0.14 22.11
CA LEU A 71 5.77 0.84 22.35
C LEU A 71 4.62 -0.12 22.62
N GLU A 72 4.50 -1.22 21.86
CA GLU A 72 3.47 -2.25 22.04
C GLU A 72 3.59 -2.94 23.41
N ASN A 73 4.81 -3.07 23.94
CA ASN A 73 5.08 -3.63 25.26
C ASN A 73 5.07 -2.58 26.40
N GLY A 74 4.66 -1.33 26.12
CA GLY A 74 4.51 -0.29 27.13
C GLY A 74 5.82 0.36 27.60
N GLY A 75 6.93 0.16 26.87
CA GLY A 75 8.22 0.80 27.12
C GLY A 75 8.29 2.29 26.71
N GLY A 76 7.21 2.84 26.15
CA GLY A 76 7.13 4.25 25.76
C GLY A 76 7.13 5.20 26.94
N THR A 77 7.79 6.35 26.78
CA THR A 77 7.73 7.47 27.75
C THR A 77 7.00 8.65 27.09
N VAL A 78 5.96 9.17 27.74
CA VAL A 78 5.25 10.38 27.29
C VAL A 78 6.15 11.59 27.55
N GLN A 79 6.33 12.43 26.52
CA GLN A 79 7.11 13.66 26.59
C GLN A 79 6.28 14.78 25.99
N GLU A 80 6.37 15.97 26.59
CA GLU A 80 5.82 17.20 25.99
C GLU A 80 6.67 17.63 24.78
N LEU A 81 6.05 18.33 23.83
CA LEU A 81 6.79 18.90 22.70
C LEU A 81 7.74 19.99 23.21
N VAL A 82 8.94 20.03 22.64
CA VAL A 82 9.90 21.10 22.87
C VAL A 82 9.58 22.24 21.91
N ASP A 83 9.57 23.48 22.39
CA ASP A 83 9.32 24.70 21.60
C ASP A 83 10.30 24.89 20.42
#